data_AF-A0A8K0QH41-F1
#
_entry.id   AF-A0A8K0QH41-F1
#
_cell.length_a   1.000
_cell.length_b   1.000
_cell.length_c   1.000
_cell.angle_alpha   90.00
_cell.angle_beta   90.00
_cell.angle_gamma   90.00
#
_symmetry.space_group_name_H-M   'P 1'
#
loop_
_entity.id
_entity.type
_entity.pdbx_description
1 polymer ?
#
loop_
_entity_poly.entity_id
_entity_poly.type
_entity_poly.pdbx_seq_one_letter_code
_entity_poly.pdbx_strand_id
1 'polypeptide(L)'
;MSDFQEDEYPNEGATLSLCGDSFFYSGPAMSCGRVQDTIGLPHEQEYDHRTGADITNYVVLGPRNHYFRCTRPREGNVAAINNSDLEDYEDLVVFLDEHDVERPEILSLGVNGHYFIRAENGEEKWDLPAQVTQKLFTPTAASPIANVWLGCGDAFVAQRQDGTKVVELHGQYPGLKETLENGCVVAMAMNLQDGLGYAVLWANGTAQCEGGMLRMDCGKALERWCAANGIVLEGVLDSCGAHPPFPSGAAGHT
;
A
#
# COMPACT_ATOMS: atom_id res chain seq x y z
N MET A 1 27.69 -28.43 9.58
CA MET A 1 26.59 -28.26 8.62
C MET A 1 25.57 -27.42 9.34
N SER A 2 25.49 -26.14 9.00
CA SER A 2 24.51 -25.23 9.59
C SER A 2 23.16 -25.56 8.97
N ASP A 3 22.18 -25.86 9.82
CA ASP A 3 20.77 -25.93 9.44
C ASP A 3 20.38 -24.54 8.94
N PHE A 4 20.25 -24.38 7.62
CA PHE A 4 19.59 -23.22 7.04
C PHE A 4 18.09 -23.44 7.28
N GLN A 5 17.53 -22.71 8.25
CA GLN A 5 16.08 -22.57 8.33
C GLN A 5 15.63 -21.90 7.02
N GLU A 6 14.71 -22.55 6.31
CA GLU A 6 13.87 -21.89 5.32
C GLU A 6 13.16 -20.74 6.06
N ASP A 7 13.66 -19.52 5.93
CA ASP A 7 12.91 -18.34 6.33
C ASP A 7 11.73 -18.24 5.37
N GLU A 8 10.64 -18.89 5.76
CA GLU A 8 9.35 -18.74 5.10
C GLU A 8 8.99 -17.24 5.05
N TYR A 9 8.06 -16.88 4.19
CA TYR A 9 7.53 -15.53 4.03
C TYR A 9 6.71 -14.92 5.21
N PRO A 10 6.35 -15.58 6.34
CA PRO A 10 5.28 -15.08 7.21
C PRO A 10 5.66 -13.93 8.15
N ASN A 11 6.91 -13.46 8.15
CA ASN A 11 7.34 -12.33 8.98
C ASN A 11 7.14 -10.97 8.30
N GLU A 12 6.68 -10.95 7.05
CA GLU A 12 6.55 -9.72 6.28
C GLU A 12 5.33 -8.89 6.70
N GLY A 13 5.56 -7.64 7.11
CA GLY A 13 4.51 -6.67 7.41
C GLY A 13 3.66 -6.31 6.19
N ALA A 14 2.38 -6.01 6.42
CA ALA A 14 1.49 -5.52 5.37
C ALA A 14 1.89 -4.12 4.91
N THR A 15 1.96 -3.89 3.61
CA THR A 15 2.22 -2.59 2.98
C THR A 15 1.20 -2.34 1.90
N LEU A 16 0.79 -1.08 1.77
CA LEU A 16 -0.12 -0.62 0.73
C LEU A 16 0.44 0.66 0.13
N SER A 17 0.34 0.80 -1.19
CA SER A 17 0.71 2.03 -1.90
C SER A 17 -0.30 2.34 -3.00
N LEU A 18 -0.49 3.64 -3.28
CA LEU A 18 -1.49 4.16 -4.20
C LEU A 18 -0.96 5.43 -4.88
N CYS A 19 -0.92 5.43 -6.22
CA CYS A 19 -0.54 6.60 -7.00
C CYS A 19 -1.33 6.63 -8.31
N GLY A 20 -2.17 7.66 -8.47
CA GLY A 20 -3.09 7.79 -9.58
C GLY A 20 -4.04 6.60 -9.64
N ASP A 21 -3.97 5.88 -10.75
CA ASP A 21 -4.76 4.68 -11.03
C ASP A 21 -4.07 3.38 -10.59
N SER A 22 -2.82 3.46 -10.11
CA SER A 22 -2.03 2.29 -9.71
C SER A 22 -2.12 2.06 -8.20
N PHE A 23 -2.25 0.80 -7.80
CA PHE A 23 -2.19 0.39 -6.41
C PHE A 23 -1.42 -0.92 -6.27
N PHE A 24 -0.75 -1.11 -5.14
CA PHE A 24 -0.11 -2.37 -4.82
C PHE A 24 -0.20 -2.67 -3.33
N TYR A 25 -0.57 -3.90 -3.02
CA TYR A 25 -0.52 -4.48 -1.69
C TYR A 25 0.55 -5.57 -1.65
N SER A 26 1.34 -5.55 -0.58
CA SER A 26 2.24 -6.64 -0.22
C SER A 26 1.96 -7.07 1.21
N GLY A 27 1.83 -8.36 1.44
CA GLY A 27 1.65 -8.90 2.78
C GLY A 27 2.11 -10.33 2.90
N PRO A 28 2.00 -10.91 4.10
CA PRO A 28 2.66 -12.18 4.43
C PRO A 28 2.08 -13.37 3.65
N ALA A 29 0.80 -13.30 3.26
CA ALA A 29 0.14 -14.38 2.53
C ALA A 29 0.11 -14.16 1.01
N MET A 30 0.15 -12.91 0.55
CA MET A 30 0.02 -12.57 -0.86
C MET A 30 0.48 -11.15 -1.16
N SER A 31 0.83 -10.92 -2.42
CA SER A 31 1.03 -9.59 -2.98
C SER A 31 0.20 -9.44 -4.24
N CYS A 32 -0.49 -8.32 -4.40
CA CYS A 32 -1.36 -8.10 -5.55
C CYS A 32 -1.55 -6.61 -5.83
N GLY A 33 -1.83 -6.27 -7.07
CA GLY A 33 -2.08 -4.89 -7.43
C GLY A 33 -2.33 -4.69 -8.91
N ARG A 34 -2.77 -3.48 -9.23
CA ARG A 34 -2.79 -2.96 -10.59
C ARG A 34 -1.71 -1.92 -10.71
N VAL A 35 -0.72 -2.16 -11.56
CA VAL A 35 0.31 -1.14 -11.83
C VAL A 35 0.31 -0.84 -13.32
N GLN A 36 0.14 0.44 -13.67
CA GLN A 36 0.19 0.84 -15.06
C GLN A 36 1.58 0.53 -15.68
N ASP A 37 1.60 0.36 -17.00
CA ASP A 37 2.71 -0.21 -17.79
C ASP A 37 4.08 0.47 -17.60
N THR A 38 4.14 1.59 -16.89
CA THR A 38 5.35 2.37 -16.61
C THR A 38 6.43 1.64 -15.83
N ILE A 39 6.12 0.51 -15.16
CA ILE A 39 7.11 -0.23 -14.35
C ILE A 39 7.54 -1.59 -14.94
N GLY A 40 7.20 -1.85 -16.21
CA GLY A 40 7.57 -3.08 -16.92
C GLY A 40 6.99 -4.36 -16.30
N LEU A 41 5.98 -4.24 -15.44
CA LEU A 41 5.22 -5.36 -14.89
C LEU A 41 3.91 -5.54 -15.65
N PRO A 42 3.30 -6.74 -15.61
CA PRO A 42 1.94 -6.92 -16.10
C PRO A 42 0.98 -5.94 -15.43
N HIS A 43 -0.01 -5.46 -16.20
CA HIS A 43 -1.00 -4.49 -15.72
C HIS A 43 -1.70 -4.93 -14.43
N GLU A 44 -2.03 -6.22 -14.33
CA GLU A 44 -2.58 -6.84 -13.13
C GLU A 44 -1.63 -7.92 -12.62
N GLN A 45 -1.40 -7.93 -11.31
CA GLN A 45 -0.49 -8.84 -10.65
C GLN A 45 -1.13 -9.51 -9.44
N GLU A 46 -0.89 -10.81 -9.31
CA GLU A 46 -1.38 -11.63 -8.20
C GLU A 46 -0.33 -12.70 -7.88
N TYR A 47 0.19 -12.66 -6.66
CA TYR A 47 1.18 -13.58 -6.12
C TYR A 47 0.65 -14.16 -4.81
N ASP A 48 0.23 -15.43 -4.82
CA ASP A 48 -0.06 -16.19 -3.59
C ASP A 48 1.26 -16.74 -3.05
N HIS A 49 1.68 -16.28 -1.86
CA HIS A 49 2.95 -16.69 -1.26
C HIS A 49 2.89 -18.08 -0.62
N ARG A 50 1.69 -18.62 -0.38
CA ARG A 50 1.46 -19.91 0.29
C ARG A 50 1.35 -21.06 -0.70
N THR A 51 0.57 -20.85 -1.78
CA THR A 51 0.24 -21.90 -2.75
C THR A 51 0.67 -21.56 -4.17
N GLY A 52 1.02 -20.30 -4.42
CA GLY A 52 1.36 -19.78 -5.73
C GLY A 52 2.85 -19.51 -5.95
N ALA A 53 3.09 -18.61 -6.90
CA ALA A 53 4.27 -18.39 -7.74
C ALA A 53 5.67 -18.63 -7.13
N ASP A 54 6.62 -18.97 -8.02
CA ASP A 54 8.05 -19.13 -7.72
C ASP A 54 8.76 -17.81 -7.32
N ILE A 55 8.04 -16.70 -7.24
CA ILE A 55 8.56 -15.35 -7.02
C ILE A 55 7.52 -14.49 -6.27
N THR A 56 7.97 -13.73 -5.27
CA THR A 56 7.18 -12.69 -4.60
C THR A 56 7.66 -11.30 -5.00
N ASN A 57 6.75 -10.32 -4.95
CA ASN A 57 7.05 -8.92 -5.23
C ASN A 57 6.60 -8.02 -4.09
N TYR A 58 7.53 -7.19 -3.63
CA TYR A 58 7.27 -6.03 -2.80
C TYR A 58 7.35 -4.77 -3.66
N VAL A 59 6.29 -3.97 -3.67
CA VAL A 59 6.26 -2.71 -4.44
C VAL A 59 5.70 -1.57 -3.58
N VAL A 60 6.44 -0.46 -3.55
CA VAL A 60 5.96 0.82 -3.02
C VAL A 60 5.93 1.82 -4.16
N LEU A 61 4.73 2.27 -4.50
CA LEU A 61 4.49 3.26 -5.55
C LEU A 61 4.80 4.68 -5.04
N GLY A 62 5.54 5.43 -5.85
CA GLY A 62 5.80 6.86 -5.69
C GLY A 62 5.19 7.68 -6.84
N PRO A 63 5.30 9.02 -6.76
CA PRO A 63 4.83 9.94 -7.81
C PRO A 63 5.72 9.84 -9.06
N ARG A 64 5.23 10.34 -10.20
CA ARG A 64 6.01 10.48 -11.46
C ARG A 64 6.64 9.20 -12.02
N ASN A 65 6.04 8.04 -11.73
CA ASN A 65 6.55 6.70 -12.04
C ASN A 65 7.73 6.23 -11.19
N HIS A 66 8.08 6.97 -10.14
CA HIS A 66 9.01 6.47 -9.14
C HIS A 66 8.41 5.28 -8.39
N TYR A 67 9.21 4.24 -8.15
CA TYR A 67 8.79 3.11 -7.32
C TYR A 67 10.00 2.44 -6.68
N PHE A 68 9.76 1.79 -5.54
CA PHE A 68 10.67 0.80 -5.01
C PHE A 68 10.12 -0.59 -5.33
N ARG A 69 10.97 -1.49 -5.85
CA ARG A 69 10.62 -2.90 -6.04
C ARG A 69 11.70 -3.82 -5.52
N CYS A 70 11.27 -4.80 -4.74
CA CYS A 70 12.06 -5.96 -4.35
C CYS A 70 11.35 -7.23 -4.85
N THR A 71 12.07 -8.06 -5.60
CA THR A 71 11.57 -9.31 -6.16
C THR A 71 12.35 -10.47 -5.55
N ARG A 72 11.69 -11.40 -4.86
CA ARG A 72 12.35 -12.54 -4.20
C ARG A 72 11.86 -13.87 -4.79
N PRO A 73 12.74 -14.64 -5.47
CA PRO A 73 12.41 -16.01 -5.90
C PRO A 73 12.27 -16.96 -4.70
N ARG A 74 11.35 -17.92 -4.77
CA ARG A 74 11.08 -18.90 -3.71
C ARG A 74 12.24 -19.87 -3.45
N GLU A 75 12.94 -20.25 -4.50
CA GLU A 75 14.11 -21.15 -4.43
C GLU A 75 15.44 -20.38 -4.51
N GLY A 76 15.40 -19.04 -4.51
CA GLY A 76 16.56 -18.18 -4.69
C GLY A 76 17.06 -17.57 -3.38
N ASN A 77 18.37 -17.51 -3.22
CA ASN A 77 19.02 -16.86 -2.07
C ASN A 77 19.21 -15.35 -2.25
N VAL A 78 18.75 -14.75 -3.36
CA VAL A 78 19.06 -13.36 -3.73
C VAL A 78 17.80 -12.66 -4.20
N ALA A 79 17.44 -11.57 -3.53
CA ALA A 79 16.42 -10.65 -4.01
C ALA A 79 16.97 -9.83 -5.18
N ALA A 80 16.18 -9.67 -6.24
CA ALA A 80 16.45 -8.71 -7.28
C ALA A 80 15.82 -7.36 -6.88
N ILE A 81 16.67 -6.40 -6.54
CA ILE A 81 16.25 -5.04 -6.27
C ILE A 81 16.17 -4.31 -7.60
N ASN A 82 15.01 -3.74 -7.90
CA ASN A 82 14.85 -2.78 -8.98
C ASN A 82 14.50 -1.43 -8.35
N ASN A 83 15.55 -0.64 -8.19
CA ASN A 83 15.58 0.75 -7.77
C ASN A 83 15.52 1.71 -8.98
N SER A 84 15.09 1.21 -10.15
CA SER A 84 14.92 2.06 -11.33
C SER A 84 13.81 3.06 -11.01
N ASP A 85 14.15 4.34 -11.09
CA ASP A 85 13.28 5.48 -10.83
C ASP A 85 13.13 5.87 -9.34
N LEU A 86 14.20 5.82 -8.53
CA LEU A 86 14.31 6.57 -7.27
C LEU A 86 15.21 7.80 -7.40
N GLU A 87 15.31 8.38 -8.60
CA GLU A 87 16.22 9.50 -8.90
C GLU A 87 15.90 10.75 -8.06
N ASP A 88 14.61 11.01 -7.79
CA ASP A 88 14.18 12.09 -6.88
C ASP A 88 14.47 11.78 -5.39
N TYR A 89 15.02 10.59 -5.06
CA TYR A 89 15.26 10.08 -3.70
C TYR A 89 16.70 9.57 -3.52
N GLU A 90 17.71 10.32 -3.98
CA GLU A 90 19.13 9.91 -3.93
C GLU A 90 19.59 9.44 -2.53
N ASP A 91 19.20 10.17 -1.48
CA ASP A 91 19.55 9.87 -0.09
C ASP A 91 18.92 8.58 0.45
N LEU A 92 17.78 8.17 -0.10
CA LEU A 92 17.14 6.89 0.18
C LEU A 92 17.94 5.76 -0.47
N VAL A 93 18.39 5.93 -1.71
CA VAL A 93 19.20 4.92 -2.41
C VAL A 93 20.52 4.67 -1.68
N VAL A 94 21.18 5.72 -1.21
CA VAL A 94 22.39 5.61 -0.40
C VAL A 94 22.12 4.82 0.89
N PHE A 95 21.02 5.11 1.59
CA PHE A 95 20.67 4.39 2.81
C PHE A 95 20.39 2.90 2.57
N LEU A 96 19.71 2.57 1.48
CA LEU A 96 19.46 1.17 1.11
C LEU A 96 20.77 0.41 0.89
N ASP A 97 21.76 1.04 0.24
CA ASP A 97 23.08 0.45 -0.02
C ASP A 97 23.94 0.36 1.25
N GLU A 98 24.03 1.44 2.04
CA GLU A 98 24.84 1.51 3.27
C GLU A 98 24.39 0.49 4.33
N HIS A 99 23.10 0.18 4.38
CA HIS A 99 22.51 -0.71 5.37
C HIS A 99 22.10 -2.09 4.79
N ASP A 100 22.45 -2.39 3.54
CA ASP A 100 22.13 -3.65 2.84
C ASP A 100 20.64 -4.01 2.93
N VAL A 101 19.79 -3.01 2.69
CA VAL A 101 18.33 -3.14 2.85
C VAL A 101 17.72 -3.71 1.58
N GLU A 102 17.48 -5.02 1.56
CA GLU A 102 16.74 -5.67 0.47
C GLU A 102 15.27 -5.27 0.44
N ARG A 103 14.64 -5.21 1.62
CA ARG A 103 13.26 -4.83 1.81
C ARG A 103 13.16 -4.02 3.11
N PRO A 104 12.59 -2.81 3.06
CA PRO A 104 12.36 -2.04 4.27
C PRO A 104 11.19 -2.63 5.07
N GLU A 105 11.26 -2.53 6.40
CA GLU A 105 10.12 -2.78 7.29
C GLU A 105 8.99 -1.80 6.94
N ILE A 106 9.36 -0.55 6.71
CA ILE A 106 8.45 0.54 6.36
C ILE A 106 9.11 1.39 5.29
N LEU A 107 8.38 1.65 4.21
CA LEU A 107 8.75 2.66 3.24
C LEU A 107 7.50 3.42 2.81
N SER A 108 7.55 4.74 2.95
CA SER A 108 6.54 5.65 2.41
C SER A 108 7.23 6.66 1.51
N LEU A 109 6.90 6.62 0.22
CA LEU A 109 7.31 7.63 -0.75
C LEU A 109 6.26 8.75 -0.79
N GLY A 110 6.74 9.99 -0.78
CA GLY A 110 5.93 11.20 -0.86
C GLY A 110 6.32 12.06 -2.07
N VAL A 111 5.60 13.16 -2.26
CA VAL A 111 5.90 14.14 -3.33
C VAL A 111 7.20 14.89 -3.08
N ASN A 112 7.82 15.42 -4.15
CA ASN A 112 9.02 16.25 -4.10
C ASN A 112 10.25 15.58 -3.43
N GLY A 113 10.41 14.27 -3.59
CA GLY A 113 11.54 13.56 -3.01
C GLY A 113 11.42 13.28 -1.51
N HIS A 114 10.30 13.64 -0.86
CA HIS A 114 10.09 13.32 0.55
C HIS A 114 9.83 11.84 0.76
N TYR A 115 10.41 11.26 1.81
CA TYR A 115 10.27 9.86 2.14
C TYR A 115 10.45 9.60 3.64
N PHE A 116 9.94 8.46 4.09
CA PHE A 116 10.29 7.86 5.37
C PHE A 116 10.63 6.39 5.14
N ILE A 117 11.75 5.93 5.69
CA ILE A 117 12.17 4.53 5.65
C ILE A 117 12.61 4.05 7.04
N ARG A 118 12.24 2.80 7.34
CA ARG A 118 12.82 2.00 8.42
C ARG A 118 13.26 0.64 7.87
N ALA A 119 14.50 0.25 8.14
CA ALA A 119 15.01 -1.08 7.85
C ALA A 119 14.65 -2.07 8.97
N GLU A 120 14.62 -3.38 8.68
CA GLU A 120 14.26 -4.42 9.67
C GLU A 120 15.20 -4.46 10.88
N ASN A 121 16.44 -3.98 10.73
CA ASN A 121 17.39 -3.84 11.84
C ASN A 121 17.09 -2.64 12.76
N GLY A 122 16.04 -1.87 12.48
CA GLY A 122 15.60 -0.70 13.25
C GLY A 122 16.25 0.62 12.86
N GLU A 123 17.18 0.63 11.90
CA GLU A 123 17.75 1.88 11.36
C GLU A 123 16.69 2.67 10.58
N GLU A 124 16.67 3.99 10.77
CA GLU A 124 15.68 4.89 10.19
C GLU A 124 16.35 6.02 9.41
N LYS A 125 15.74 6.42 8.30
CA LYS A 125 16.09 7.65 7.59
C LYS A 125 14.84 8.31 7.02
N TRP A 126 14.86 9.63 6.92
CA TRP A 126 13.74 10.37 6.35
C TRP A 126 14.18 11.70 5.77
N ASP A 127 13.50 12.10 4.70
CA ASP A 127 13.39 13.48 4.25
C ASP A 127 11.91 13.85 4.30
N LEU A 128 11.52 14.65 5.29
CA LEU A 128 10.13 15.05 5.50
C LEU A 128 10.00 16.56 5.46
N PRO A 129 8.85 17.10 5.01
CA PRO A 129 8.61 18.54 5.09
C PRO A 129 8.82 19.04 6.52
N ALA A 130 9.45 20.20 6.68
CA ALA A 130 9.85 20.71 8.00
C ALA A 130 8.70 20.76 9.02
N GLN A 131 7.47 21.05 8.56
CA GLN A 131 6.28 21.07 9.40
C GLN A 131 5.88 19.67 9.90
N VAL A 132 6.07 18.64 9.08
CA VAL A 132 5.84 17.23 9.45
C VAL A 132 6.88 16.82 10.49
N THR A 133 8.16 17.08 10.24
CA THR A 133 9.26 16.79 11.17
C THR A 133 9.02 17.43 12.54
N GLN A 134 8.62 18.70 12.57
CA GLN A 134 8.30 19.39 13.82
C GLN A 134 7.16 18.75 14.59
N LYS A 135 6.15 18.18 13.92
CA LYS A 135 5.00 17.52 14.59
C LYS A 135 5.32 16.11 15.06
N LEU A 136 6.11 15.36 14.29
CA LEU A 136 6.42 13.96 14.59
C LEU A 136 7.46 13.82 15.71
N PHE A 137 8.50 14.65 15.65
CA PHE A 137 9.69 14.53 16.50
C PHE A 137 9.78 15.62 17.58
N THR A 138 8.64 16.07 18.12
CA THR A 138 8.65 16.99 19.26
C THR A 138 9.32 16.35 20.48
N PRO A 139 10.06 17.11 21.31
CA PRO A 139 10.64 16.60 22.56
C PRO A 139 9.61 16.07 23.57
N THR A 140 8.34 16.42 23.39
CA THR A 140 7.22 16.02 24.25
C THR A 140 6.48 14.77 23.76
N ALA A 141 6.92 14.17 22.65
CA ALA A 141 6.34 12.94 22.14
C ALA A 141 6.52 11.78 23.14
N ALA A 142 5.40 11.21 23.60
CA ALA A 142 5.40 10.17 24.64
C ALA A 142 5.72 8.75 24.13
N SER A 143 5.63 8.52 22.81
CA SER A 143 5.79 7.20 22.19
C SER A 143 6.51 7.32 20.83
N PRO A 144 7.41 6.39 20.48
CA PRO A 144 8.07 6.37 19.17
C PRO A 144 7.08 6.26 18.01
N ILE A 145 7.50 6.69 16.83
CA ILE A 145 6.72 6.51 15.61
C ILE A 145 6.73 5.02 15.26
N ALA A 146 5.55 4.45 15.00
CA ALA A 146 5.40 3.11 14.48
C ALA A 146 5.36 3.11 12.95
N ASN A 147 4.59 4.02 12.34
CA ASN A 147 4.42 4.13 10.89
C ASN A 147 4.23 5.59 10.46
N VAL A 148 4.63 5.90 9.22
CA VAL A 148 4.35 7.18 8.55
C VAL A 148 3.83 6.87 7.15
N TRP A 149 2.73 7.51 6.77
CA TRP A 149 2.17 7.47 5.43
C TRP A 149 2.08 8.89 4.89
N LEU A 150 2.71 9.12 3.74
CA LEU A 150 2.74 10.39 3.06
C LEU A 150 1.66 10.45 1.97
N GLY A 151 1.04 11.62 1.85
CA GLY A 151 0.05 11.95 0.85
C GLY A 151 0.51 13.10 -0.02
N CYS A 152 -0.35 13.54 -0.93
CA CYS A 152 -0.15 14.74 -1.73
C CYS A 152 -0.42 16.00 -0.89
N GLY A 153 0.07 17.16 -1.36
CA GLY A 153 -0.19 18.45 -0.70
C GLY A 153 0.31 18.51 0.75
N ASP A 154 1.44 17.86 1.03
CA ASP A 154 2.06 17.71 2.35
C ASP A 154 1.18 17.00 3.40
N ALA A 155 0.09 16.35 2.97
CA ALA A 155 -0.74 15.54 3.85
C ALA A 155 0.06 14.36 4.39
N PHE A 156 -0.14 14.03 5.66
CA PHE A 156 0.47 12.86 6.28
C PHE A 156 -0.40 12.29 7.39
N VAL A 157 -0.17 11.01 7.64
CA VAL A 157 -0.64 10.31 8.83
C VAL A 157 0.55 9.61 9.42
N ALA A 158 0.76 9.76 10.72
CA ALA A 158 1.69 8.95 11.47
C ALA A 158 0.97 8.24 12.61
N GLN A 159 1.34 7.00 12.86
CA GLN A 159 0.90 6.22 14.01
C GLN A 159 2.08 6.00 14.93
N ARG A 160 1.89 6.18 16.24
CA ARG A 160 2.86 5.87 17.28
C ARG A 160 2.68 4.44 17.77
N GLN A 161 3.68 3.90 18.47
CA GLN A 161 3.64 2.52 18.99
C GLN A 161 2.53 2.29 20.03
N ASP A 162 2.10 3.35 20.72
CA ASP A 162 0.93 3.31 21.61
C ASP A 162 -0.43 3.38 20.87
N GLY A 163 -0.42 3.39 19.54
CA GLY A 163 -1.61 3.44 18.69
C GLY A 163 -2.17 4.84 18.45
N THR A 164 -1.64 5.88 19.13
CA THR A 164 -2.04 7.27 18.89
C THR A 164 -1.62 7.72 17.49
N LYS A 165 -2.40 8.61 16.89
CA LYS A 165 -2.16 9.09 15.52
C LYS A 165 -1.94 10.59 15.50
N VAL A 166 -1.01 11.02 14.67
CA VAL A 166 -0.83 12.42 14.28
C VAL A 166 -1.30 12.53 12.83
N VAL A 167 -2.35 13.30 12.60
CA VAL A 167 -3.04 13.39 11.30
C VAL A 167 -3.07 14.84 10.86
N GLU A 168 -2.57 15.12 9.66
CA GLU A 168 -2.68 16.42 9.02
C GLU A 168 -2.95 16.19 7.54
N LEU A 169 -4.16 16.52 7.08
CA LEU A 169 -4.60 16.20 5.72
C LEU A 169 -4.67 17.43 4.81
N HIS A 170 -4.55 18.65 5.35
CA HIS A 170 -4.56 19.89 4.56
C HIS A 170 -5.76 20.03 3.58
N GLY A 171 -6.92 19.48 3.95
CA GLY A 171 -8.13 19.48 3.11
C GLY A 171 -8.18 18.39 2.04
N GLN A 172 -7.17 17.53 1.98
CA GLN A 172 -7.14 16.31 1.15
C GLN A 172 -7.85 15.15 1.85
N TYR A 173 -8.11 14.09 1.09
CA TYR A 173 -8.67 12.81 1.52
C TYR A 173 -9.92 12.98 2.41
N PRO A 174 -11.02 13.52 1.84
CA PRO A 174 -12.28 13.64 2.57
C PRO A 174 -12.65 12.31 3.23
N GLY A 175 -13.12 12.32 4.48
CA GLY A 175 -13.52 11.10 5.19
C GLY A 175 -12.39 10.27 5.82
N LEU A 176 -11.12 10.51 5.46
CA LEU A 176 -10.00 9.73 5.98
C LEU A 176 -9.82 9.93 7.50
N LYS A 177 -10.03 11.15 8.01
CA LYS A 177 -9.84 11.43 9.44
C LYS A 177 -10.82 10.62 10.30
N GLU A 178 -12.08 10.60 9.91
CA GLU A 178 -13.14 9.80 10.54
C GLU A 178 -12.85 8.31 10.41
N THR A 179 -12.37 7.89 9.24
CA THR A 179 -11.98 6.49 8.98
C THR A 179 -10.89 6.02 9.96
N LEU A 180 -9.90 6.86 10.27
CA LEU A 180 -8.78 6.52 11.16
C LEU A 180 -9.16 6.33 12.64
N GLU A 181 -10.40 6.67 13.02
CA GLU A 181 -10.91 6.46 14.39
C GLU A 181 -11.19 4.97 14.69
N ASN A 182 -11.27 4.11 13.67
CA ASN A 182 -11.63 2.69 13.77
C ASN A 182 -10.56 1.77 14.38
N GLY A 183 -9.43 2.30 14.89
CA GLY A 183 -8.45 1.54 15.66
C GLY A 183 -7.03 1.54 15.07
N CYS A 184 -6.25 0.51 15.38
CA CYS A 184 -4.84 0.41 14.94
C CYS A 184 -4.75 0.10 13.46
N VAL A 185 -4.05 0.94 12.70
CA VAL A 185 -3.81 0.76 11.26
C VAL A 185 -2.56 -0.10 11.09
N VAL A 186 -2.65 -1.13 10.25
CA VAL A 186 -1.51 -2.00 9.91
C VAL A 186 -0.95 -1.69 8.53
N ALA A 187 -1.78 -1.22 7.59
CA ALA A 187 -1.34 -0.70 6.30
C ALA A 187 -2.29 0.39 5.82
N MET A 188 -1.79 1.37 5.09
CA MET A 188 -2.59 2.44 4.51
C MET A 188 -1.88 2.99 3.29
N ALA A 189 -2.66 3.50 2.34
CA ALA A 189 -2.17 4.30 1.23
C ALA A 189 -3.05 5.53 1.02
N MET A 190 -2.42 6.64 0.69
CA MET A 190 -3.07 7.88 0.29
C MET A 190 -2.64 8.18 -1.14
N ASN A 191 -3.57 8.52 -2.02
CA ASN A 191 -3.28 8.72 -3.44
C ASN A 191 -2.39 9.94 -3.61
N LEU A 192 -1.15 9.71 -4.05
CA LEU A 192 -0.14 10.75 -4.24
C LEU A 192 -0.45 11.71 -5.41
N GLN A 193 -1.40 11.37 -6.29
CA GLN A 193 -1.69 12.15 -7.50
C GLN A 193 -2.82 13.18 -7.33
N ASP A 194 -3.90 12.83 -6.64
CA ASP A 194 -5.16 13.61 -6.69
C ASP A 194 -5.68 14.12 -5.35
N GLY A 195 -5.20 13.59 -4.23
CA GLY A 195 -5.68 13.99 -2.90
C GLY A 195 -7.11 13.55 -2.59
N LEU A 196 -7.66 12.61 -3.34
CA LEU A 196 -9.01 12.09 -3.18
C LEU A 196 -8.98 10.64 -2.71
N GLY A 197 -8.17 9.81 -3.38
CA GLY A 197 -8.13 8.38 -3.14
C GLY A 197 -7.41 8.00 -1.85
N TYR A 198 -7.96 7.06 -1.08
CA TYR A 198 -7.20 6.40 0.00
C TYR A 198 -7.70 4.98 0.26
N ALA A 199 -6.88 4.19 0.94
CA ALA A 199 -7.24 2.87 1.43
C ALA A 199 -6.57 2.58 2.78
N VAL A 200 -7.30 1.96 3.72
CA VAL A 200 -6.85 1.66 5.08
C VAL A 200 -7.13 0.19 5.41
N LEU A 201 -6.18 -0.47 6.07
CA LEU A 201 -6.29 -1.81 6.64
C LEU A 201 -6.00 -1.74 8.15
N TRP A 202 -6.89 -2.32 8.95
CA TRP A 202 -6.78 -2.33 10.41
C TRP A 202 -6.34 -3.68 10.96
N ALA A 203 -5.82 -3.67 12.19
CA ALA A 203 -5.32 -4.86 12.88
C ALA A 203 -6.40 -5.93 13.16
N ASN A 204 -7.67 -5.55 13.16
CA ASN A 204 -8.82 -6.48 13.26
C ASN A 204 -9.11 -7.20 11.92
N GLY A 205 -8.35 -6.91 10.87
CA GLY A 205 -8.52 -7.46 9.53
C GLY A 205 -9.51 -6.70 8.65
N THR A 206 -10.17 -5.63 9.10
CA THR A 206 -11.09 -4.86 8.24
C THR A 206 -10.32 -3.93 7.29
N ALA A 207 -10.95 -3.52 6.18
CA ALA A 207 -10.37 -2.55 5.25
C ALA A 207 -11.45 -1.59 4.69
N GLN A 208 -11.04 -0.38 4.29
CA GLN A 208 -11.90 0.64 3.66
C GLN A 208 -11.14 1.37 2.55
N CYS A 209 -11.85 1.83 1.51
CA CYS A 209 -11.32 2.69 0.45
C CYS A 209 -12.35 3.75 -0.01
N GLU A 210 -11.89 4.95 -0.41
CA GLU A 210 -12.73 6.06 -0.92
C GLU A 210 -12.05 6.75 -2.12
N GLY A 211 -12.83 7.19 -3.13
CA GLY A 211 -12.45 8.33 -3.98
C GLY A 211 -11.85 8.10 -5.39
N GLY A 212 -12.43 7.23 -6.22
CA GLY A 212 -12.14 7.13 -7.66
C GLY A 212 -12.50 5.75 -8.18
N MET A 213 -13.11 5.63 -9.37
CA MET A 213 -13.42 4.33 -9.97
C MET A 213 -12.19 3.41 -9.99
N LEU A 214 -12.09 2.45 -9.07
CA LEU A 214 -11.80 1.10 -9.52
C LEU A 214 -13.04 0.70 -10.33
N ARG A 215 -12.99 0.92 -11.65
CA ARG A 215 -13.98 0.32 -12.58
C ARG A 215 -14.17 -1.12 -12.12
N MET A 216 -15.41 -1.61 -12.06
CA MET A 216 -15.75 -2.94 -11.52
C MET A 216 -14.96 -4.10 -12.14
N ASP A 217 -14.25 -3.86 -13.23
CA ASP A 217 -13.24 -4.70 -13.85
C ASP A 217 -12.05 -5.00 -12.92
N CYS A 218 -11.72 -4.09 -11.99
CA CYS A 218 -10.60 -4.18 -11.02
C CYS A 218 -11.04 -4.75 -9.66
N GLY A 219 -12.35 -4.86 -9.41
CA GLY A 219 -12.94 -5.22 -8.11
C GLY A 219 -12.50 -6.61 -7.63
N LYS A 220 -12.22 -7.52 -8.57
CA LYS A 220 -11.91 -8.90 -8.19
C LYS A 220 -10.58 -9.07 -7.47
N ALA A 221 -9.56 -8.23 -7.64
CA ALA A 221 -8.25 -8.45 -7.00
C ALA A 221 -8.25 -8.03 -5.52
N LEU A 222 -8.84 -6.87 -5.20
CA LEU A 222 -9.01 -6.40 -3.82
C LEU A 222 -10.09 -7.22 -3.10
N GLU A 223 -11.20 -7.55 -3.77
CA GLU A 223 -12.23 -8.46 -3.20
C GLU A 223 -11.68 -9.87 -2.99
N ARG A 224 -10.84 -10.41 -3.89
CA ARG A 224 -10.16 -11.71 -3.70
C ARG A 224 -9.11 -11.64 -2.59
N TRP A 225 -8.36 -10.55 -2.49
CA TRP A 225 -7.44 -10.32 -1.38
C TRP A 225 -8.18 -10.29 -0.04
N CYS A 226 -9.29 -9.53 0.03
CA CYS A 226 -10.16 -9.50 1.20
C CYS A 226 -10.72 -10.90 1.51
N ALA A 227 -11.23 -11.62 0.50
CA ALA A 227 -11.80 -12.96 0.67
C ALA A 227 -10.75 -14.01 1.10
N ALA A 228 -9.54 -13.98 0.56
CA ALA A 228 -8.44 -14.89 0.90
C ALA A 228 -7.92 -14.69 2.34
N ASN A 229 -8.17 -13.51 2.92
CA ASN A 229 -7.74 -13.15 4.27
C ASN A 229 -8.91 -13.02 5.27
N GLY A 230 -10.12 -13.48 4.90
CA GLY A 230 -11.30 -13.49 5.79
C GLY A 230 -11.88 -12.10 6.11
N ILE A 231 -11.63 -11.13 5.25
CA ILE A 231 -11.98 -9.72 5.41
C ILE A 231 -13.34 -9.45 4.75
N VAL A 232 -14.27 -8.85 5.49
CA VAL A 232 -15.59 -8.43 4.98
C VAL A 232 -15.53 -6.97 4.56
N LEU A 233 -15.77 -6.72 3.28
CA LEU A 233 -16.00 -5.36 2.76
C LEU A 233 -17.47 -4.97 3.07
N GLU A 234 -17.71 -4.24 4.16
CA GLU A 234 -19.03 -3.69 4.44
C GLU A 234 -19.26 -2.44 3.60
N GLY A 235 -20.25 -2.47 2.69
CA GLY A 235 -20.60 -1.29 1.88
C GLY A 235 -21.14 -1.53 0.45
N VAL A 236 -21.43 -2.76 0.02
CA VAL A 236 -22.15 -3.01 -1.25
C VAL A 236 -23.33 -3.94 -1.01
N LEU A 237 -24.35 -3.45 -0.30
CA LEU A 237 -25.67 -4.08 -0.34
C LEU A 237 -26.47 -3.52 -1.51
N ASP A 238 -26.87 -4.42 -2.39
CA ASP A 238 -28.11 -4.41 -3.14
C ASP A 238 -28.45 -3.15 -3.94
N SER A 239 -27.85 -3.02 -5.13
CA SER A 239 -28.53 -2.39 -6.27
C SER A 239 -27.96 -2.78 -7.63
N CYS A 240 -27.94 -4.08 -7.92
CA CYS A 240 -28.23 -4.53 -9.28
C CYS A 240 -29.49 -5.35 -9.21
N GLY A 241 -30.61 -4.62 -9.24
CA GLY A 241 -31.94 -5.18 -9.28
C GLY A 241 -32.04 -6.23 -10.39
N ALA A 242 -32.75 -7.31 -10.05
CA ALA A 242 -33.39 -8.15 -11.03
C ALA A 242 -34.00 -7.27 -12.13
N HIS A 243 -33.50 -7.40 -13.35
CA HIS A 243 -34.29 -7.00 -14.50
C HIS A 243 -35.53 -7.91 -14.51
N PRO A 244 -36.75 -7.35 -14.46
CA PRO A 244 -37.92 -8.13 -14.80
C PRO A 244 -37.79 -8.57 -16.27
N PRO A 245 -38.24 -9.78 -16.64
CA PRO A 245 -38.26 -10.20 -18.04
C PRO A 245 -39.08 -9.19 -18.84
N PHE A 246 -38.52 -8.71 -19.95
CA PHE A 246 -39.19 -7.84 -20.91
C PHE A 246 -40.59 -8.39 -21.27
N PRO A 247 -41.63 -7.55 -21.38
CA PRO A 247 -42.85 -7.96 -22.03
C PRO A 247 -42.56 -8.17 -23.52
N SER A 248 -42.78 -9.40 -23.99
CA SER A 248 -42.84 -9.73 -25.41
C SER A 248 -44.06 -9.05 -26.04
N GLY A 249 -43.86 -7.82 -26.50
CA GLY A 249 -44.79 -7.11 -27.37
C GLY A 249 -44.65 -7.61 -28.80
N ALA A 250 -45.78 -8.06 -29.36
CA ALA A 250 -45.99 -8.58 -30.69
C ALA A 250 -45.29 -7.80 -31.84
N ALA A 251 -44.76 -8.56 -32.81
CA ALA A 251 -44.71 -8.17 -34.21
C ALA A 251 -45.55 -9.19 -35.00
N GLY A 252 -46.66 -8.72 -35.56
CA GLY A 252 -47.41 -9.44 -36.59
C GLY A 252 -46.80 -9.26 -37.98
N HIS A 253 -47.49 -9.84 -38.97
CA HIS A 253 -47.15 -10.08 -40.39
C HIS A 253 -46.54 -11.47 -40.60
N THR A 254 -47.19 -12.43 -41.26
CA THR A 254 -48.25 -12.41 -42.30
C THR A 254 -49.31 -13.47 -42.06
#